data_AF-A0A949KDU8-F1
#
_entry.id   AF-A0A949KDU8-F1
#
_cell.length_a   1.000
_cell.length_b   1.000
_cell.length_c   1.000
_cell.angle_alpha   90.00
_cell.angle_beta   90.00
_cell.angle_gamma   90.00
#
_symmetry.space_group_name_H-M   'P 1'
#
loop_
_entity.id
_entity.type
_entity.pdbx_description
1 polymer ?
#
loop_
_entity_poly.entity_id
_entity_poly.type
_entity_poly.pdbx_seq_one_letter_code
_entity_poly.pdbx_strand_id
1 'polypeptide(L)'
;MRGLTLLGALTLPLMLAATVACADPVRDFKSADTDGDGILEVSEFRRFVDLRADSGSKIAQRVRTFRAYGLALSAVDYDGDGKVSGAELIRYDKNS
;
A
#
# COMPACT_ATOMS: atom_id res chain seq x y z
N MET A 1 43.31 9.33 5.71
CA MET A 1 42.43 8.22 6.12
C MET A 1 41.10 8.43 5.42
N ARG A 2 40.72 7.54 4.51
CA ARG A 2 39.50 7.65 3.68
C ARG A 2 38.34 7.03 4.46
N GLY A 3 37.24 7.75 4.63
CA GLY A 3 36.01 7.17 5.17
C GLY A 3 35.01 8.21 5.64
N LEU A 4 34.08 8.60 4.76
CA LEU A 4 32.75 9.02 5.17
C LEU A 4 31.76 8.88 4.00
N THR A 5 31.34 7.65 3.73
CA THR A 5 30.08 7.34 3.06
C THR A 5 28.94 7.65 4.01
N LEU A 6 28.10 8.64 3.72
CA LEU A 6 26.72 8.78 4.19
C LEU A 6 26.09 10.03 3.57
N LEU A 7 24.76 9.98 3.38
CA LEU A 7 23.88 11.00 2.79
C LEU A 7 23.67 10.92 1.26
N GLY A 8 23.20 9.76 0.81
CA GLY A 8 22.16 9.75 -0.22
C GLY A 8 20.87 10.32 0.39
N ALA A 9 20.74 11.64 0.43
CA ALA A 9 19.47 12.30 0.73
C ALA A 9 18.56 12.12 -0.49
N LEU A 10 17.88 10.97 -0.56
CA LEU A 10 16.75 10.78 -1.45
C LEU A 10 15.66 11.72 -0.94
N THR A 11 15.61 12.91 -1.52
CA THR A 11 14.54 13.87 -1.38
C THR A 11 13.27 13.22 -1.94
N LEU A 12 12.53 12.48 -1.11
CA LEU A 12 11.15 12.15 -1.42
C LEU A 12 10.39 13.48 -1.42
N PRO A 13 9.92 13.99 -2.57
CA PRO A 13 8.98 15.08 -2.54
C PRO A 13 7.72 14.51 -1.90
N LEU A 14 7.38 15.07 -0.74
CA LEU A 14 6.09 14.92 -0.10
C LEU A 14 5.03 15.42 -1.10
N MET A 15 4.55 14.53 -1.96
CA MET A 15 3.44 14.78 -2.87
C MET A 15 2.15 14.76 -2.06
N LEU A 16 1.84 15.94 -1.54
CA LEU A 16 0.54 16.33 -1.06
C LEU A 16 -0.43 16.39 -2.25
N ALA A 17 -1.13 15.29 -2.53
CA ALA A 17 -2.28 15.26 -3.41
C ALA A 17 -3.48 14.66 -2.68
N ALA A 18 -3.92 15.37 -1.65
CA ALA A 18 -5.23 15.16 -1.05
C ALA A 18 -6.29 15.68 -2.03
N THR A 19 -6.82 14.83 -2.89
CA THR A 19 -8.02 15.15 -3.69
C THR A 19 -8.95 13.95 -3.78
N VAL A 20 -10.13 14.16 -3.19
CA VAL A 20 -11.42 13.48 -3.36
C VAL A 20 -11.52 11.99 -3.04
N ALA A 21 -12.09 11.76 -1.85
CA ALA A 21 -12.76 10.56 -1.40
C ALA A 21 -13.91 10.15 -2.35
N CYS A 22 -13.59 9.32 -3.33
CA CYS A 22 -14.37 8.13 -3.60
C CYS A 22 -13.40 6.98 -3.32
N ALA A 23 -13.81 6.00 -2.51
CA ALA A 23 -13.00 4.81 -2.21
C ALA A 23 -12.84 3.98 -3.50
N ASP A 24 -12.00 4.46 -4.39
CA ASP A 24 -11.63 3.82 -5.63
C ASP A 24 -10.36 3.01 -5.31
N PRO A 25 -10.46 1.68 -5.22
CA PRO A 25 -9.32 0.84 -4.82
C PRO A 25 -8.13 1.02 -5.76
N VAL A 26 -8.36 1.44 -7.01
CA VAL A 26 -7.30 1.71 -7.99
C VAL A 26 -6.58 3.03 -7.70
N ARG A 27 -7.27 4.08 -7.24
CA ARG A 27 -6.63 5.33 -6.79
C ARG A 27 -5.81 5.14 -5.52
N ASP A 28 -6.35 4.41 -4.54
CA ASP A 28 -5.64 4.11 -3.30
C ASP A 28 -4.40 3.26 -3.59
N PHE A 29 -4.52 2.29 -4.51
CA PHE A 29 -3.41 1.46 -4.99
C PHE A 29 -2.31 2.33 -5.61
N LYS A 30 -2.66 3.17 -6.59
CA LYS A 30 -1.72 4.11 -7.23
C LYS A 30 -1.10 5.13 -6.29
N SER A 31 -1.76 5.43 -5.16
CA SER A 31 -1.21 6.36 -4.16
C SER A 31 -0.25 5.68 -3.19
N ALA A 32 -0.33 4.36 -3.07
CA ALA A 32 0.54 3.55 -2.23
C ALA A 32 1.76 3.02 -3.01
N ASP A 33 1.54 2.64 -4.28
CA ASP A 33 2.55 2.25 -5.28
C ASP A 33 3.44 3.47 -5.60
N THR A 34 4.53 3.58 -4.85
CA THR A 34 5.39 4.78 -4.84
C THR A 34 6.46 4.70 -5.92
N ASP A 35 6.92 3.48 -6.22
CA ASP A 35 7.88 3.20 -7.29
C ASP A 35 7.19 3.00 -8.66
N GLY A 36 5.88 2.79 -8.68
CA GLY A 36 5.07 2.73 -9.89
C GLY A 36 5.26 1.42 -10.66
N ASP A 37 5.67 0.35 -9.97
CA ASP A 37 5.94 -0.95 -10.58
C ASP A 37 4.64 -1.77 -10.79
N GLY A 38 3.51 -1.29 -10.25
CA GLY A 38 2.22 -1.95 -10.35
C GLY A 38 2.05 -3.09 -9.34
N ILE A 39 2.89 -3.14 -8.31
CA ILE A 39 2.89 -4.08 -7.19
C ILE A 39 2.98 -3.27 -5.90
N LEU A 40 2.32 -3.73 -4.84
CA LEU A 40 2.48 -3.17 -3.50
C LEU A 40 3.37 -4.11 -2.70
N GLU A 41 4.58 -3.65 -2.38
CA GLU A 41 5.40 -4.33 -1.40
C GLU A 41 4.81 -4.19 0.02
N VAL A 42 5.29 -4.96 0.99
CA VAL A 42 4.79 -4.94 2.37
C VAL A 42 4.73 -3.53 2.98
N SER A 43 5.71 -2.67 2.66
CA SER A 43 5.78 -1.29 3.13
C SER A 43 4.69 -0.41 2.52
N GLU A 44 4.42 -0.59 1.23
CA GLU A 44 3.42 0.16 0.47
C GLU A 44 2.02 -0.35 0.75
N PHE A 45 1.85 -1.66 0.92
CA PHE A 45 0.62 -2.29 1.35
C PHE A 45 0.17 -1.76 2.72
N ARG A 46 1.10 -1.53 3.65
CA ARG A 46 0.80 -0.84 4.92
C ARG A 46 0.20 0.54 4.68
N ARG A 47 0.81 1.32 3.80
CA ARG A 47 0.33 2.66 3.44
C ARG A 47 -1.03 2.61 2.75
N PHE A 48 -1.25 1.64 1.85
CA PHE A 48 -2.54 1.36 1.23
C PHE A 48 -3.64 1.07 2.27
N VAL A 49 -3.34 0.20 3.25
CA VAL A 49 -4.27 -0.11 4.34
C VAL A 49 -4.55 1.13 5.19
N ASP A 50 -3.53 1.93 5.51
CA ASP A 50 -3.72 3.14 6.30
C ASP A 50 -4.58 4.18 5.55
N LEU A 51 -4.33 4.39 4.25
CA LEU A 51 -5.15 5.23 3.37
C LEU A 51 -6.60 4.74 3.31
N ARG A 52 -6.82 3.43 3.13
CA ARG A 52 -8.16 2.83 3.13
C ARG A 52 -8.84 2.97 4.49
N ALA A 53 -8.10 2.88 5.58
CA ALA A 53 -8.63 3.05 6.93
C ALA A 53 -9.09 4.50 7.16
N ASP A 54 -8.30 5.46 6.72
CA ASP A 54 -8.60 6.90 6.79
C ASP A 54 -9.77 7.26 5.85
N SER A 55 -9.89 6.59 4.71
CA SER A 55 -11.05 6.68 3.77
C SER A 55 -12.32 5.99 4.28
N GLY A 56 -12.29 5.35 5.46
CA GLY A 56 -13.48 4.78 6.11
C GLY A 56 -13.71 3.28 5.90
N SER A 57 -12.74 2.54 5.34
CA SER A 57 -12.86 1.09 5.19
C SER A 57 -12.79 0.39 6.56
N LYS A 58 -13.89 -0.26 6.95
CA LYS A 58 -13.97 -1.03 8.21
C LYS A 58 -13.02 -2.22 8.26
N ILE A 59 -12.68 -2.78 7.09
CA ILE A 59 -11.70 -3.87 7.00
C ILE A 59 -10.32 -3.30 7.28
N ALA A 60 -9.93 -2.23 6.59
CA ALA A 60 -8.63 -1.60 6.76
C ALA A 60 -8.42 -1.03 8.17
N GLN A 61 -9.45 -0.42 8.77
CA GLN A 61 -9.41 0.03 10.17
C GLN A 61 -9.17 -1.13 11.14
N ARG A 62 -9.81 -2.29 10.92
CA ARG A 62 -9.56 -3.50 11.73
C ARG A 62 -8.13 -4.00 11.52
N VAL A 63 -7.66 -4.07 10.29
CA VAL A 63 -6.28 -4.50 9.97
C VAL A 63 -5.27 -3.60 10.69
N ARG A 64 -5.45 -2.27 10.63
CA ARG A 64 -4.61 -1.31 11.35
C ARG A 64 -4.70 -1.49 12.87
N THR A 65 -5.90 -1.62 13.41
CA THR A 65 -6.15 -1.77 14.87
C THR A 65 -5.50 -3.04 15.42
N PHE A 66 -5.67 -4.17 14.73
CA PHE A 66 -5.12 -5.46 15.13
C PHE A 66 -3.69 -5.68 14.61
N ARG A 67 -3.10 -4.70 13.92
CA ARG A 67 -1.82 -4.83 13.20
C ARG A 67 -1.75 -6.09 12.32
N ALA A 68 -2.91 -6.51 11.80
CA ALA A 68 -3.13 -7.73 11.05
C ALA A 68 -2.72 -7.59 9.57
N TYR A 69 -1.68 -6.81 9.29
CA TYR A 69 -1.23 -6.51 7.92
C TYR A 69 -0.86 -7.79 7.17
N GLY A 70 -0.20 -8.74 7.83
CA GLY A 70 0.13 -10.03 7.22
C GLY A 70 -1.11 -10.85 6.84
N LEU A 71 -2.15 -10.86 7.69
CA LEU A 71 -3.41 -11.54 7.36
C LEU A 71 -4.15 -10.87 6.21
N ALA A 72 -4.11 -9.55 6.14
CA ALA A 72 -4.70 -8.80 5.04
C ALA A 72 -3.92 -9.00 3.72
N LEU A 73 -2.59 -9.07 3.81
CA LEU A 73 -1.71 -9.43 2.69
C LEU A 73 -2.09 -10.82 2.20
N SER A 74 -2.03 -11.85 3.05
CA SER A 74 -2.38 -13.22 2.67
C SER A 74 -3.83 -13.42 2.20
N ALA A 75 -4.73 -12.48 2.47
CA ALA A 75 -6.10 -12.53 1.95
C ALA A 75 -6.22 -12.05 0.50
N VAL A 76 -5.25 -11.27 0.04
CA VAL A 76 -5.19 -10.65 -1.29
C VAL A 76 -4.06 -11.23 -2.15
N ASP A 77 -2.97 -11.67 -1.52
CA ASP A 77 -1.83 -12.40 -2.08
C ASP A 77 -2.29 -13.82 -2.46
N TYR A 78 -2.62 -14.00 -3.73
CA TYR A 78 -3.15 -15.25 -4.27
C TYR A 78 -2.03 -16.20 -4.74
N ASP A 79 -0.88 -15.66 -5.13
CA ASP A 79 0.25 -16.44 -5.61
C ASP A 79 1.27 -16.79 -4.50
N GLY A 80 1.15 -16.15 -3.33
CA GLY A 80 1.92 -16.41 -2.13
C GLY A 80 3.32 -15.79 -2.15
N ASP A 81 3.56 -14.78 -2.99
CA ASP A 81 4.86 -14.15 -3.14
C ASP A 81 5.16 -13.10 -2.04
N GLY A 82 4.18 -12.78 -1.20
CA GLY A 82 4.27 -11.82 -0.11
C GLY A 82 4.14 -10.36 -0.56
N LYS A 83 3.70 -10.13 -1.79
CA LYS A 83 3.39 -8.83 -2.38
C LYS A 83 1.93 -8.82 -2.86
N VAL A 84 1.48 -7.66 -3.31
CA VAL A 84 0.13 -7.51 -3.88
C VAL A 84 0.22 -6.84 -5.21
N SER A 85 0.06 -7.60 -6.29
CA SER A 85 -0.01 -7.05 -7.63
C SER A 85 -1.37 -6.38 -7.88
N GLY A 86 -1.40 -5.39 -8.79
CA GLY A 86 -2.66 -4.78 -9.21
C GLY A 86 -3.66 -5.79 -9.78
N ALA A 87 -3.17 -6.88 -10.39
CA ALA A 87 -4.01 -7.97 -10.89
C ALA A 87 -4.72 -8.73 -9.77
N GLU A 88 -4.02 -9.01 -8.67
CA GLU A 88 -4.58 -9.67 -7.49
C GLU A 88 -5.58 -8.78 -6.76
N LEU A 89 -5.29 -7.48 -6.66
CA LEU A 89 -6.22 -6.52 -6.06
C LEU A 89 -7.53 -6.44 -6.85
N ILE A 90 -7.45 -6.39 -8.19
CA ILE A 90 -8.63 -6.42 -9.08
C ILE A 90 -9.40 -7.74 -8.92
N ARG A 91 -8.67 -8.86 -8.80
CA ARG A 91 -9.29 -10.18 -8.60
C ARG A 91 -10.05 -10.23 -7.28
N TYR A 92 -9.47 -9.70 -6.20
CA TYR A 92 -10.10 -9.63 -4.89
C TYR A 92 -11.37 -8.76 -4.92
N ASP A 93 -11.32 -7.57 -5.53
CA ASP A 93 -12.47 -6.66 -5.63
C ASP A 93 -13.64 -7.28 -6.41
N LYS A 94 -13.37 -8.04 -7.49
CA LYS A 94 -14.42 -8.75 -8.24
C LYS A 94 -15.07 -9.90 -7.47
N ASN A 95 -14.44 -10.39 -6.41
CA ASN A 95 -14.84 -11.59 -5.69
C ASN A 95 -15.31 -11.29 -4.25
N SER A 96 -15.43 -10.01 -3.88
CA SER A 96 -15.77 -9.54 -2.53
C SER A 96 -17.02 -8.65 -2.51
#